data_AF-A0A4S2SCZ8-F1
#
_entry.id   AF-A0A4S2SCZ8-F1
#
_cell.length_a   1.000
_cell.length_b   1.000
_cell.length_c   1.000
_cell.angle_alpha   90.00
_cell.angle_beta   90.00
_cell.angle_gamma   90.00
#
_symmetry.space_group_name_H-M   'P 1'
#
loop_
_entity.id
_entity.type
_entity.pdbx_description
1 polymer ?
#
loop_
_entity_poly.entity_id
_entity_poly.type
_entity_poly.pdbx_seq_one_letter_code
_entity_poly.pdbx_strand_id
1 'polypeptide(L)'
;PTDEAALLELPVFRGRANRKLVSTWFGALTRGRAVPEADLPLHSKPGDGPPPVNRWADRDPAAAARLQAARAALAEVSEKHSVPVENIVSPDLVRRIMWSPPAPADAATIGAALRAGGAREWQIELTLDLLTEAVAGT
;
A
#
# COMPACT_ATOMS: atom_id res chain seq x y z
N PRO A 1 -22.33 -8.89 23.53
CA PRO A 1 -23.77 -8.84 23.90
C PRO A 1 -24.60 -9.90 23.16
N THR A 2 -25.38 -10.67 23.89
CA THR A 2 -26.25 -11.75 23.37
C THR A 2 -27.70 -11.29 23.15
N ASP A 3 -28.10 -10.19 23.78
CA ASP A 3 -29.41 -9.54 23.68
C ASP A 3 -29.26 -8.00 23.77
N GLU A 4 -30.37 -7.27 23.64
CA GLU A 4 -30.40 -5.80 23.76
C GLU A 4 -30.01 -5.33 25.17
N ALA A 5 -30.36 -6.07 26.23
CA ALA A 5 -30.02 -5.73 27.60
C ALA A 5 -28.51 -5.74 27.82
N ALA A 6 -27.83 -6.80 27.38
CA ALA A 6 -26.38 -6.92 27.41
C ALA A 6 -25.68 -5.88 26.52
N LEU A 7 -26.34 -5.40 25.45
CA LEU A 7 -25.81 -4.30 24.65
C LEU A 7 -25.85 -2.96 25.41
N LEU A 8 -26.89 -2.73 26.22
CA LEU A 8 -27.05 -1.54 27.05
C LEU A 8 -26.05 -1.45 28.20
N GLU A 9 -25.51 -2.58 28.66
CA GLU A 9 -24.45 -2.63 29.68
C GLU A 9 -23.10 -2.10 29.18
N LEU A 10 -22.91 -1.98 27.87
CA LEU A 10 -21.66 -1.44 27.32
C LEU A 10 -21.52 0.06 27.63
N PRO A 11 -20.31 0.55 27.99
CA PRO A 11 -20.09 1.94 28.38
C PRO A 11 -20.61 2.99 27.38
N VAL A 12 -20.57 2.68 26.08
CA VAL A 12 -21.06 3.56 25.00
C VAL A 12 -22.58 3.78 25.04
N PHE A 13 -23.36 2.89 25.67
CA PHE A 13 -24.82 2.98 25.80
C PHE A 13 -25.29 3.64 27.12
N ARG A 14 -24.40 4.27 27.89
CA ARG A 14 -24.81 5.00 29.11
C ARG A 14 -25.65 6.25 28.84
N GLY A 15 -25.44 6.91 27.69
CA GLY A 15 -26.14 8.14 27.31
C GLY A 15 -27.52 7.91 26.69
N ARG A 16 -28.51 8.77 27.02
CA ARG A 16 -29.90 8.68 26.53
C ARG A 16 -30.02 8.58 25.01
N ALA A 17 -29.16 9.27 24.26
CA ALA A 17 -29.14 9.23 22.81
C ALA A 17 -28.80 7.83 22.27
N ASN A 18 -27.74 7.20 22.79
CA ASN A 18 -27.30 5.89 22.34
C ASN A 18 -28.24 4.77 22.80
N ARG A 19 -28.84 4.89 23.99
CA ARG A 19 -29.88 3.95 24.48
C ARG A 19 -31.06 3.82 23.52
N LYS A 20 -31.50 4.92 22.88
CA LYS A 20 -32.59 4.89 21.89
C LYS A 20 -32.25 4.09 20.63
N LEU A 21 -30.96 3.88 20.35
CA LEU A 21 -30.49 3.15 19.17
C LEU A 21 -30.24 1.67 19.46
N VAL A 22 -30.54 1.18 20.67
CA VAL A 22 -30.23 -0.20 21.07
C VAL A 22 -30.83 -1.22 20.11
N SER A 23 -32.10 -1.06 19.72
CA SER A 23 -32.76 -2.02 18.82
C SER A 23 -32.20 -1.96 17.40
N THR A 24 -31.85 -0.77 16.91
CA THR A 24 -31.18 -0.59 15.62
C THR A 24 -29.85 -1.32 15.58
N TRP A 25 -29.01 -1.12 16.61
CA TRP A 25 -27.68 -1.72 16.68
C TRP A 25 -27.74 -3.22 16.95
N PHE A 26 -28.58 -3.67 17.87
CA PHE A 26 -28.74 -5.09 18.15
C PHE A 26 -29.32 -5.83 16.94
N GLY A 27 -30.31 -5.23 16.25
CA GLY A 27 -30.81 -5.76 14.98
C GLY A 27 -29.72 -5.89 13.91
N ALA A 28 -28.79 -4.93 13.82
CA ALA A 28 -27.65 -5.03 12.91
C ALA A 28 -26.69 -6.16 13.30
N LEU A 29 -26.40 -6.35 14.59
CA LEU A 29 -25.57 -7.44 15.08
C LEU A 29 -26.21 -8.82 14.80
N THR A 30 -27.52 -8.94 15.02
CA THR A 30 -28.27 -10.17 14.72
C THR A 30 -28.21 -10.50 13.24
N ARG A 31 -28.44 -9.51 12.36
CA ARG A 31 -28.29 -9.70 10.90
C ARG A 31 -26.86 -10.11 10.53
N GLY A 32 -25.85 -9.45 11.09
CA GLY A 32 -24.44 -9.76 10.83
C GLY A 32 -24.05 -11.18 11.25
N ARG A 33 -24.55 -11.67 12.40
CA ARG A 33 -24.31 -13.06 12.87
C ARG A 33 -25.02 -14.12 12.04
N ALA A 34 -26.08 -13.74 11.33
CA ALA A 34 -26.83 -14.64 10.45
C ALA A 34 -26.25 -14.71 9.03
N VAL A 35 -25.23 -13.91 8.70
CA VAL A 35 -24.55 -13.97 7.39
C VAL A 35 -23.81 -15.31 7.28
N PRO A 36 -24.05 -16.11 6.23
CA PRO A 36 -23.29 -17.34 5.98
C PRO A 36 -21.80 -17.05 5.83
N GLU A 37 -20.95 -17.99 6.24
CA GLU A 37 -19.49 -17.83 6.19
C GLU A 37 -18.98 -17.53 4.77
N ALA A 38 -19.62 -18.11 3.75
CA ALA A 38 -19.31 -17.87 2.34
C ALA A 38 -19.61 -16.43 1.86
N ASP A 39 -20.49 -15.71 2.56
CA ASP A 39 -20.91 -14.34 2.22
C ASP A 39 -20.20 -13.29 3.09
N LEU A 40 -19.35 -13.73 4.04
CA LEU A 40 -18.56 -12.81 4.85
C LEU A 40 -17.52 -12.09 3.98
N PRO A 41 -17.32 -10.78 4.19
CA PRO A 41 -16.26 -10.06 3.50
C PRO A 41 -14.89 -10.61 3.93
N LEU A 42 -13.91 -10.54 3.02
CA LEU A 42 -12.53 -10.85 3.35
C LEU A 42 -12.08 -10.03 4.58
N HIS A 43 -11.45 -10.70 5.55
CA HIS A 43 -10.88 -10.06 6.74
C HIS A 43 -9.93 -8.91 6.40
N SER A 44 -9.26 -8.99 5.23
CA SER A 44 -8.48 -7.91 4.65
C SER A 44 -8.67 -7.95 3.13
N LYS A 45 -8.99 -6.79 2.53
CA LYS A 45 -8.85 -6.64 1.08
C LYS A 45 -7.35 -6.52 0.78
N PRO A 46 -6.80 -7.26 -0.20
CA PRO A 46 -5.47 -6.98 -0.70
C PRO A 46 -5.41 -5.50 -1.07
N GLY A 47 -4.51 -4.74 -0.43
CA GLY A 47 -4.26 -3.37 -0.84
C GLY A 47 -3.74 -3.39 -2.28
N ASP A 48 -4.10 -2.39 -3.07
CA ASP A 48 -3.58 -2.18 -4.43
C ASP A 48 -2.10 -1.72 -4.44
N GLY A 49 -1.33 -2.13 -3.43
CA GLY A 49 0.04 -1.72 -3.22
C GLY A 49 0.90 -2.92 -2.88
N PRO A 50 2.22 -2.80 -3.07
CA PRO A 50 3.14 -3.84 -2.66
C PRO A 50 2.98 -4.14 -1.16
N PRO A 51 3.33 -5.36 -0.70
CA PRO A 51 3.32 -5.66 0.72
C PRO A 51 4.26 -4.72 1.50
N PRO A 52 4.15 -4.68 2.84
CA PRO A 52 5.14 -4.00 3.67
C PRO A 52 6.57 -4.44 3.31
N VAL A 53 7.49 -3.48 3.16
CA VAL A 53 8.88 -3.71 2.66
C VAL A 53 9.62 -4.77 3.50
N ASN A 54 9.35 -4.84 4.80
CA ASN A 54 9.96 -5.82 5.69
C ASN A 54 9.59 -7.29 5.36
N ARG A 55 8.58 -7.52 4.52
CA ARG A 55 8.20 -8.87 4.05
C ARG A 55 8.61 -9.16 2.62
N TRP A 56 9.32 -8.25 1.95
CA TRP A 56 9.67 -8.45 0.54
C TRP A 56 10.63 -9.60 0.35
N ALA A 57 11.70 -9.68 1.15
CA ALA A 57 12.70 -10.74 1.04
C ALA A 57 12.06 -12.15 1.16
N ASP A 58 11.06 -12.31 2.02
CA ASP A 58 10.36 -13.58 2.19
C ASP A 58 9.39 -13.90 1.05
N ARG A 59 8.77 -12.87 0.45
CA ARG A 59 7.72 -13.05 -0.57
C ARG A 59 8.27 -13.08 -1.99
N ASP A 60 9.23 -12.22 -2.29
CA ASP A 60 9.88 -12.06 -3.59
C ASP A 60 11.31 -11.49 -3.36
N PRO A 61 12.31 -12.38 -3.23
CA PRO A 61 13.71 -11.97 -3.06
C PRO A 61 14.23 -11.10 -4.20
N ALA A 62 13.75 -11.33 -5.43
CA ALA A 62 14.13 -10.55 -6.59
C ALA A 62 13.60 -9.11 -6.47
N ALA A 63 12.33 -8.92 -6.11
CA ALA A 63 11.78 -7.59 -5.79
C ALA A 63 12.55 -6.88 -4.67
N ALA A 64 12.95 -7.61 -3.63
CA ALA A 64 13.75 -7.07 -2.54
C ALA A 64 15.12 -6.56 -3.03
N ALA A 65 15.80 -7.34 -3.87
CA ALA A 65 17.08 -6.95 -4.49
C ALA A 65 16.92 -5.70 -5.38
N ARG A 66 15.90 -5.67 -6.24
CA ARG A 66 15.58 -4.50 -7.09
C ARG A 66 15.38 -3.24 -6.25
N LEU A 67 14.59 -3.32 -5.17
CA LEU A 67 14.37 -2.19 -4.27
C LEU A 67 15.64 -1.74 -3.54
N GLN A 68 16.49 -2.67 -3.13
CA GLN A 68 17.76 -2.34 -2.50
C GLN A 68 18.70 -1.60 -3.47
N ALA A 69 18.83 -2.10 -4.70
CA ALA A 69 19.63 -1.46 -5.76
C ALA A 69 19.11 -0.06 -6.08
N ALA A 70 17.80 0.09 -6.28
CA ALA A 70 17.18 1.38 -6.54
C ALA A 70 17.42 2.39 -5.40
N ARG A 71 17.31 1.95 -4.13
CA ARG A 71 17.57 2.82 -2.97
C ARG A 71 19.02 3.28 -2.89
N ALA A 72 19.97 2.39 -3.17
CA ALA A 72 21.39 2.73 -3.17
C ALA A 72 21.69 3.79 -4.25
N ALA A 73 21.26 3.55 -5.49
CA ALA A 73 21.49 4.50 -6.58
C ALA A 73 20.79 5.86 -6.37
N LEU A 74 19.56 5.86 -5.83
CA LEU A 74 18.86 7.10 -5.51
C LEU A 74 19.54 7.90 -4.38
N ALA A 75 20.18 7.23 -3.42
CA ALA A 75 20.94 7.89 -2.37
C ALA A 75 22.12 8.67 -2.96
N GLU A 76 22.85 8.09 -3.92
CA GLU A 76 23.95 8.77 -4.62
C GLU A 76 23.48 10.02 -5.38
N VAL A 77 22.31 9.94 -6.05
CA VAL A 77 21.71 11.11 -6.72
C VAL A 77 21.30 12.19 -5.72
N SER A 78 20.68 11.79 -4.61
CA SER A 78 20.32 12.70 -3.51
C SER A 78 21.54 13.45 -2.97
N GLU A 79 22.63 12.72 -2.70
CA GLU A 79 23.89 13.32 -2.23
C GLU A 79 24.48 14.28 -3.26
N LYS A 80 24.59 13.86 -4.52
CA LYS A 80 25.13 14.67 -5.63
C LYS A 80 24.39 16.00 -5.79
N HIS A 81 23.08 15.99 -5.65
CA HIS A 81 22.24 17.19 -5.84
C HIS A 81 21.91 17.91 -4.53
N SER A 82 22.26 17.35 -3.36
CA SER A 82 21.87 17.86 -2.05
C SER A 82 20.36 18.05 -1.91
N VAL A 83 19.58 17.11 -2.45
CA VAL A 83 18.12 17.13 -2.45
C VAL A 83 17.60 15.83 -1.85
N PRO A 84 16.66 15.86 -0.89
CA PRO A 84 16.06 14.64 -0.34
C PRO A 84 15.48 13.73 -1.43
N VAL A 85 15.69 12.41 -1.31
CA VAL A 85 15.25 11.40 -2.30
C VAL A 85 13.75 11.53 -2.61
N GLU A 86 12.91 11.81 -1.61
CA GLU A 86 11.47 11.98 -1.78
C GLU A 86 11.07 13.18 -2.63
N ASN A 87 11.95 14.19 -2.77
CA ASN A 87 11.77 15.31 -3.68
C ASN A 87 12.26 15.00 -5.11
N ILE A 88 13.15 14.01 -5.25
CA ILE A 88 13.62 13.50 -6.55
C ILE A 88 12.58 12.55 -7.15
N VAL A 89 12.08 11.58 -6.38
CA VAL A 89 11.09 10.61 -6.84
C VAL A 89 10.23 10.11 -5.67
N SER A 90 8.94 9.86 -5.92
CA SER A 90 8.03 9.33 -4.90
C SER A 90 8.48 7.95 -4.40
N PRO A 91 8.70 7.76 -3.08
CA PRO A 91 9.06 6.46 -2.54
C PRO A 91 8.00 5.37 -2.78
N ASP A 92 6.72 5.74 -2.90
CA ASP A 92 5.66 4.80 -3.25
C ASP A 92 5.74 4.34 -4.71
N LEU A 93 6.05 5.26 -5.61
CA LEU A 93 6.21 4.96 -7.02
C LEU A 93 7.38 4.00 -7.26
N VAL A 94 8.52 4.25 -6.62
CA VAL A 94 9.67 3.34 -6.64
C VAL A 94 9.27 1.96 -6.11
N ARG A 95 8.59 1.88 -4.96
CA ARG A 95 8.11 0.59 -4.40
C ARG A 95 7.17 -0.14 -5.36
N ARG A 96 6.28 0.55 -6.07
CA ARG A 96 5.38 -0.10 -7.03
C ARG A 96 6.14 -0.70 -8.21
N ILE A 97 7.04 0.06 -8.82
CA ILE A 97 7.85 -0.39 -9.97
C ILE A 97 8.79 -1.54 -9.56
N MET A 98 9.47 -1.41 -8.40
CA MET A 98 10.37 -2.46 -7.89
C MET A 98 9.64 -3.71 -7.41
N TRP A 99 8.34 -3.64 -7.12
CA TRP A 99 7.55 -4.83 -6.80
C TRP A 99 7.04 -5.50 -8.07
N SER A 100 6.36 -4.74 -8.93
CA SER A 100 5.75 -5.21 -10.16
C SER A 100 6.22 -4.32 -11.32
N PRO A 101 7.38 -4.62 -11.92
CA PRO A 101 7.93 -3.80 -12.98
C PRO A 101 7.04 -3.94 -14.23
N PRO A 102 6.92 -2.89 -15.06
CA PRO A 102 6.20 -3.01 -16.32
C PRO A 102 6.89 -4.04 -17.23
N ALA A 103 6.12 -4.61 -18.17
CA ALA A 103 6.60 -5.57 -19.16
C ALA A 103 6.43 -4.99 -20.57
N PRO A 104 7.47 -4.95 -21.41
CA PRO A 104 8.88 -5.28 -21.11
C PRO A 104 9.46 -4.36 -20.04
N ALA A 105 10.52 -4.80 -19.35
CA ALA A 105 11.17 -4.03 -18.28
C ALA A 105 12.31 -3.18 -18.83
N ASP A 106 11.99 -2.23 -19.71
CA ASP A 106 12.96 -1.35 -20.37
C ASP A 106 12.73 0.13 -20.00
N ALA A 107 13.65 0.99 -20.44
CA ALA A 107 13.58 2.42 -20.15
C ALA A 107 12.29 3.07 -20.71
N ALA A 108 11.73 2.58 -21.82
CA ALA A 108 10.53 3.17 -22.39
C ALA A 108 9.30 2.91 -21.49
N THR A 109 9.12 1.66 -21.04
CA THR A 109 7.99 1.30 -20.19
C THR A 109 8.14 1.79 -18.76
N ILE A 110 9.36 1.81 -18.21
CA ILE A 110 9.65 2.36 -16.88
C ILE A 110 9.41 3.87 -16.89
N GLY A 111 9.88 4.58 -17.93
CA GLY A 111 9.58 5.99 -18.11
C GLY A 111 8.08 6.26 -18.21
N ALA A 112 7.33 5.43 -18.94
CA ALA A 112 5.88 5.53 -19.01
C ALA A 112 5.20 5.30 -17.64
N ALA A 113 5.66 4.32 -16.87
CA ALA A 113 5.16 4.05 -15.52
C ALA A 113 5.45 5.23 -14.56
N LEU A 114 6.63 5.84 -14.67
CA LEU A 114 6.98 7.03 -13.88
C LEU A 114 6.06 8.22 -14.22
N ARG A 115 5.82 8.50 -15.51
CA ARG A 115 4.89 9.55 -15.95
C ARG A 115 3.46 9.29 -15.46
N ALA A 116 2.98 8.06 -15.61
CA ALA A 116 1.66 7.67 -15.13
C ALA A 116 1.54 7.80 -13.60
N GLY A 117 2.65 7.59 -12.88
CA GLY A 117 2.79 7.83 -11.45
C GLY A 117 2.96 9.28 -11.02
N GLY A 118 2.94 10.23 -11.98
CA GLY A 118 3.02 11.67 -11.71
C GLY A 118 4.43 12.22 -11.56
N ALA A 119 5.48 11.46 -11.90
CA ALA A 119 6.84 11.99 -11.94
C ALA A 119 6.96 13.04 -13.07
N ARG A 120 7.62 14.15 -12.78
CA ARG A 120 7.91 15.21 -13.77
C ARG A 120 9.04 14.77 -14.69
N GLU A 121 9.11 15.30 -15.91
CA GLU A 121 10.14 14.91 -16.88
C GLU A 121 11.57 15.05 -16.33
N TRP A 122 11.91 16.14 -15.63
CA TRP A 122 13.24 16.28 -15.01
C TRP A 122 13.54 15.20 -13.95
N GLN A 123 12.51 14.70 -13.24
CA GLN A 123 12.67 13.60 -12.28
C GLN A 123 12.91 12.29 -13.02
N ILE A 124 12.21 12.08 -14.12
CA ILE A 124 12.36 10.90 -14.98
C ILE A 124 13.75 10.89 -15.61
N GLU A 125 14.17 11.98 -16.23
CA GLU A 125 15.51 12.14 -16.82
C GLU A 125 16.62 11.83 -15.79
N LEU A 126 16.43 12.23 -14.53
CA LEU A 126 17.41 12.01 -13.47
C LEU A 126 17.41 10.57 -12.92
N THR A 127 16.31 9.83 -13.05
CA THR A 127 16.13 8.53 -12.38
C THR A 127 15.88 7.35 -13.31
N LEU A 128 15.67 7.58 -14.61
CA LEU A 128 15.24 6.52 -15.52
C LEU A 128 16.28 5.42 -15.67
N ASP A 129 17.53 5.80 -15.92
CA ASP A 129 18.60 4.83 -16.17
C ASP A 129 18.87 3.98 -14.94
N LEU A 130 19.02 4.61 -13.76
CA LEU A 130 19.28 3.88 -12.51
C LEU A 130 18.11 2.98 -12.09
N LEU A 131 16.85 3.39 -12.34
CA LEU A 131 15.69 2.56 -12.02
C LEU A 131 15.54 1.41 -13.02
N THR A 132 15.93 1.61 -14.28
CA THR A 132 15.96 0.55 -15.30
C THR A 132 17.02 -0.48 -14.97
N GLU A 133 18.23 -0.05 -14.60
CA GLU A 133 19.31 -0.93 -14.16
C GLU A 133 18.92 -1.71 -12.91
N ALA A 134 18.31 -1.06 -11.92
CA ALA A 134 17.82 -1.73 -10.72
C ALA A 134 16.78 -2.81 -11.01
N VAL A 135 15.96 -2.67 -12.07
CA VAL A 135 15.01 -3.70 -12.50
C VAL A 135 15.69 -4.84 -13.25
N ALA A 136 16.74 -4.54 -14.02
CA ALA A 136 17.48 -5.52 -14.83
C ALA A 136 18.47 -6.37 -14.01
N GLY A 137 19.02 -5.82 -12.92
CA GLY A 137 20.08 -6.44 -12.10
C GLY A 137 19.64 -7.60 -11.19
N THR A 138 18.67 -8.42 -11.63
CA THR A 138 18.16 -9.60 -10.90
C THR A 138 18.52 -10.91 -11.54
#